data_AF-A0A2A5EHG3-F1
#
_entry.id   AF-A0A2A5EHG3-F1
#
_cell.length_a   1.000
_cell.length_b   1.000
_cell.length_c   1.000
_cell.angle_alpha   90.00
_cell.angle_beta   90.00
_cell.angle_gamma   90.00
#
_symmetry.space_group_name_H-M   'P 1'
#
loop_
_entity.id
_entity.type
_entity.pdbx_description
1 polymer ?
#
loop_
_entity_poly.entity_id
_entity_poly.type
_entity_poly.pdbx_seq_one_letter_code
_entity_poly.pdbx_strand_id
1 'polypeptide(L)'
;MFKDYNFEQGGYSILGTFSRSDRNSLQDSLGEFYTDEIAILNQFKAEWTFSIPGKKFACGYHYRVFLCKNGSILKEIRINLNCNEIVSDEGYFYFDNDKLSMFYGKMNKPSKVTKQFKDILKARAYRDSILNIKRLIMTPSPSWTTYEGEFYFEYECEDSSTDCLFENTKRTLKTLDSIIRRTYPNETFELQEMGGSLMTIRVQVQCNKSLSDKFKLFNRGSEQYFEKFTPYRLKVKSYWRK
;
A
#
# COMPACT_ATOMS: atom_id res chain seq x y z
N MET A 1 12.33 -4.36 -13.58
CA MET A 1 12.01 -4.52 -12.15
C MET A 1 13.15 -4.18 -11.19
N PHE A 2 14.31 -4.86 -11.16
CA PHE A 2 15.35 -4.59 -10.13
C PHE A 2 16.67 -3.99 -10.63
N LYS A 3 16.74 -3.55 -11.90
CA LYS A 3 18.00 -3.13 -12.54
C LYS A 3 18.73 -2.01 -11.81
N ASP A 4 18.00 -1.08 -11.19
CA ASP A 4 18.56 0.14 -10.60
C ASP A 4 19.04 -0.03 -9.15
N TYR A 5 18.85 -1.21 -8.54
CA TYR A 5 19.25 -1.43 -7.15
C TYR A 5 20.65 -2.06 -7.06
N ASN A 6 21.54 -1.44 -6.30
CA ASN A 6 22.86 -2.00 -6.00
C ASN A 6 22.81 -2.77 -4.68
N PHE A 7 22.65 -4.10 -4.76
CA PHE A 7 22.53 -4.97 -3.59
C PHE A 7 23.83 -5.13 -2.79
N GLU A 8 24.98 -4.82 -3.38
CA GLU A 8 26.29 -4.84 -2.70
C GLU A 8 26.40 -3.79 -1.59
N GLN A 9 25.55 -2.75 -1.62
CA GLN A 9 25.48 -1.76 -0.54
C GLN A 9 24.86 -2.31 0.75
N GLY A 10 24.32 -3.53 0.73
CA GLY A 10 23.71 -4.18 1.89
C GLY A 10 22.39 -3.55 2.34
N GLY A 11 21.79 -4.17 3.36
CA GLY A 11 20.52 -3.75 3.95
C GLY A 11 19.27 -4.07 3.12
N TYR A 12 19.44 -4.66 1.93
CA TYR A 12 18.34 -5.09 1.07
C TYR A 12 17.78 -6.45 1.47
N SER A 13 16.51 -6.65 1.19
CA SER A 13 15.86 -7.96 1.26
C SER A 13 14.69 -8.04 0.30
N ILE A 14 14.45 -9.21 -0.27
CA ILE A 14 13.21 -9.54 -0.98
C ILE A 14 12.34 -10.37 -0.04
N LEU A 15 11.06 -10.02 0.08
CA LEU A 15 10.08 -10.70 0.93
C LEU A 15 8.82 -11.03 0.12
N GLY A 16 8.50 -12.31 -0.03
CA GLY A 16 7.25 -12.80 -0.59
C GLY A 16 6.24 -13.13 0.51
N THR A 17 5.08 -12.46 0.49
CA THR A 17 3.99 -12.70 1.44
C THR A 17 2.73 -13.15 0.71
N PHE A 18 1.90 -13.93 1.38
CA PHE A 18 0.62 -14.33 0.79
C PHE A 18 -0.31 -13.14 0.57
N SER A 19 -1.01 -13.19 -0.56
CA SER A 19 -2.14 -12.34 -0.90
C SER A 19 -3.38 -13.20 -1.12
N ARG A 20 -4.56 -12.57 -1.21
CA ARG A 20 -5.82 -13.27 -1.42
C ARG A 20 -5.93 -13.68 -2.89
N SER A 21 -5.93 -14.97 -3.14
CA SER A 21 -6.22 -15.60 -4.44
C SER A 21 -6.71 -17.02 -4.20
N ASP A 22 -7.05 -17.70 -5.29
CA ASP A 22 -7.37 -19.12 -5.27
C ASP A 22 -6.13 -19.94 -4.88
N ARG A 23 -6.35 -21.22 -4.58
CA ARG A 23 -5.29 -22.12 -4.18
C ARG A 23 -4.33 -22.40 -5.35
N ASN A 24 -3.04 -22.51 -5.07
CA ASN A 24 -2.01 -22.87 -6.05
C ASN A 24 -0.91 -23.74 -5.41
N SER A 25 -0.49 -24.79 -6.11
CA SER A 25 0.46 -25.79 -5.60
C SER A 25 1.86 -25.23 -5.36
N LEU A 26 2.34 -24.31 -6.20
CA LEU A 26 3.63 -23.66 -6.01
C LEU A 26 3.60 -22.75 -4.78
N GLN A 27 2.51 -22.00 -4.56
CA GLN A 27 2.34 -21.21 -3.34
C GLN A 27 2.29 -22.08 -2.08
N ASP A 28 1.52 -23.16 -2.11
CA ASP A 28 1.38 -24.12 -1.00
C ASP A 28 2.74 -24.72 -0.61
N SER A 29 3.56 -25.04 -1.61
CA SER A 29 4.90 -25.62 -1.44
C SER A 29 5.92 -24.59 -0.93
N LEU A 30 5.98 -23.41 -1.55
CA LEU A 30 7.00 -22.42 -1.27
C LEU A 30 6.76 -21.68 0.06
N GLY A 31 5.50 -21.39 0.38
CA GLY A 31 5.13 -20.60 1.56
C GLY A 31 5.47 -19.11 1.44
N GLU A 32 5.34 -18.35 2.55
CA GLU A 32 5.97 -17.03 2.65
C GLU A 32 7.50 -17.21 2.70
N PHE A 33 8.24 -16.33 2.01
CA PHE A 33 9.68 -16.46 1.83
C PHE A 33 10.39 -15.12 1.95
N TYR A 34 11.67 -15.12 2.29
CA TYR A 34 12.54 -13.96 2.14
C TYR A 34 13.97 -14.36 1.81
N THR A 35 14.73 -13.42 1.27
CA THR A 35 16.19 -13.51 1.18
C THR A 35 16.79 -12.13 1.35
N ASP A 36 17.96 -12.07 1.98
CA ASP A 36 18.87 -10.95 2.05
C ASP A 36 20.30 -11.36 1.65
N GLU A 37 20.44 -12.56 1.09
CA GLU A 37 21.71 -13.05 0.54
C GLU A 37 21.99 -12.35 -0.79
N ILE A 38 23.10 -11.62 -0.84
CA ILE A 38 23.50 -10.81 -2.00
C ILE A 38 23.48 -11.63 -3.30
N ALA A 39 23.98 -12.87 -3.26
CA ALA A 39 23.99 -13.76 -4.42
C ALA A 39 22.58 -14.06 -4.95
N ILE A 40 21.63 -14.36 -4.07
CA ILE A 40 20.24 -14.64 -4.45
C ILE A 40 19.53 -13.36 -4.90
N LEU A 41 19.76 -12.23 -4.22
CA LEU A 41 19.25 -10.94 -4.64
C LEU A 41 19.72 -10.58 -6.06
N ASN A 42 21.01 -10.78 -6.36
CA ASN A 42 21.55 -10.56 -7.71
C ASN A 42 20.98 -11.55 -8.74
N GLN A 43 20.65 -12.79 -8.34
CA GLN A 43 19.89 -13.71 -9.21
C GLN A 43 18.48 -13.20 -9.50
N PHE A 44 17.74 -12.70 -8.49
CA PHE A 44 16.47 -12.01 -8.74
C PHE A 44 16.66 -10.86 -9.72
N LYS A 45 17.70 -10.04 -9.53
CA LYS A 45 17.99 -8.90 -10.42
C LYS A 45 18.23 -9.33 -11.88
N ALA A 46 18.95 -10.42 -12.09
CA ALA A 46 19.25 -10.95 -13.41
C ALA A 46 18.02 -11.60 -14.06
N GLU A 47 17.28 -12.41 -13.30
CA GLU A 47 16.20 -13.25 -13.84
C GLU A 47 14.86 -12.53 -13.96
N TRP A 48 14.59 -11.56 -13.09
CA TRP A 48 13.32 -10.83 -13.04
C TRP A 48 13.36 -9.61 -13.95
N THR A 49 13.70 -9.87 -15.20
CA THR A 49 13.54 -8.95 -16.31
C THR A 49 12.34 -9.39 -17.13
N PHE A 50 11.31 -8.55 -17.20
CA PHE A 50 10.07 -8.85 -17.88
C PHE A 50 9.85 -7.81 -18.99
N SER A 51 9.64 -8.29 -20.21
CA SER A 51 9.43 -7.46 -21.40
C SER A 51 8.16 -7.82 -22.15
N ILE A 52 7.65 -9.04 -21.96
CA ILE A 52 6.43 -9.52 -22.60
C ILE A 52 5.23 -8.89 -21.88
N PRO A 53 4.41 -8.07 -22.57
CA PRO A 53 3.22 -7.48 -21.96
C PRO A 53 2.28 -8.56 -21.44
N GLY A 54 1.80 -8.37 -20.22
CA GLY A 54 0.78 -9.21 -19.60
C GLY A 54 -0.61 -8.75 -20.02
N LYS A 55 -1.57 -9.67 -20.05
CA LYS A 55 -2.99 -9.30 -20.12
C LYS A 55 -3.42 -8.85 -18.74
N LYS A 56 -4.20 -7.76 -18.66
CA LYS A 56 -4.80 -7.32 -17.40
C LYS A 56 -5.96 -8.26 -17.06
N PHE A 57 -5.79 -9.10 -16.05
CA PHE A 57 -6.88 -9.96 -15.59
C PHE A 57 -7.51 -9.45 -14.30
N ALA A 58 -8.81 -9.65 -14.15
CA ALA A 58 -9.51 -9.50 -12.87
C ALA A 58 -9.27 -10.71 -11.95
N CYS A 59 -8.06 -11.27 -11.96
CA CYS A 59 -7.68 -12.38 -11.10
C CYS A 59 -7.15 -11.83 -9.75
N GLY A 60 -7.30 -12.59 -8.66
CA GLY A 60 -6.60 -12.29 -7.39
C GLY A 60 -5.07 -12.45 -7.51
N TYR A 61 -4.31 -12.13 -6.46
CA TYR A 61 -2.84 -12.32 -6.47
C TYR A 61 -2.43 -13.30 -5.39
N HIS A 62 -1.57 -14.24 -5.74
CA HIS A 62 -1.07 -15.27 -4.82
C HIS A 62 0.02 -14.67 -3.91
N TYR A 63 0.92 -13.86 -4.47
CA TYR A 63 1.98 -13.21 -3.71
C TYR A 63 1.94 -11.69 -3.86
N ARG A 64 2.27 -11.01 -2.75
CA ARG A 64 2.89 -9.68 -2.77
C ARG A 64 4.37 -9.86 -2.44
N VAL A 65 5.23 -9.44 -3.36
CA VAL A 65 6.68 -9.48 -3.24
C VAL A 65 7.17 -8.06 -3.01
N PHE A 66 7.94 -7.85 -1.94
CA PHE A 66 8.46 -6.56 -1.55
C PHE A 66 9.97 -6.55 -1.68
N LEU A 67 10.51 -5.57 -2.40
CA LEU A 67 11.90 -5.17 -2.21
C LEU A 67 11.95 -4.18 -1.05
N CYS A 68 12.74 -4.50 -0.04
CA CYS A 68 12.90 -3.67 1.15
C CYS A 68 14.35 -3.25 1.33
N LYS A 69 14.57 -2.09 1.95
CA LYS A 69 15.87 -1.67 2.46
C LYS A 69 15.70 -1.14 3.88
N ASN A 70 16.44 -1.73 4.82
CA ASN A 70 16.41 -1.35 6.24
C ASN A 70 14.96 -1.28 6.82
N GLY A 71 14.16 -2.33 6.58
CA GLY A 71 12.79 -2.42 7.11
C GLY A 71 11.73 -1.63 6.34
N SER A 72 12.12 -0.74 5.42
CA SER A 72 11.22 0.05 4.58
C SER A 72 11.01 -0.58 3.22
N ILE A 73 9.78 -0.47 2.68
CA ILE A 73 9.42 -0.97 1.35
C ILE A 73 9.91 0.03 0.30
N LEU A 74 10.67 -0.45 -0.69
CA LEU A 74 11.09 0.32 -1.86
C LEU A 74 10.25 0.02 -3.10
N LYS A 75 9.78 -1.22 -3.24
CA LYS A 75 8.95 -1.66 -4.37
C LYS A 75 8.01 -2.77 -3.91
N GLU A 76 6.78 -2.73 -4.40
CA GLU A 76 5.80 -3.82 -4.29
C GLU A 76 5.54 -4.39 -5.68
N ILE A 77 5.53 -5.72 -5.77
CA ILE A 77 5.21 -6.48 -6.96
C ILE A 77 4.13 -7.50 -6.58
N ARG A 78 3.20 -7.79 -7.48
CA ARG A 78 2.13 -8.76 -7.27
C ARG A 78 2.26 -9.87 -8.29
N ILE A 79 2.11 -11.12 -7.85
CA ILE A 79 2.24 -12.29 -8.72
C ILE A 79 0.95 -13.09 -8.66
N ASN A 80 0.43 -13.39 -9.85
CA ASN A 80 -0.59 -14.39 -10.04
C ASN A 80 0.00 -15.62 -10.75
N LEU A 81 0.03 -16.73 -10.02
CA LEU A 81 0.60 -18.00 -10.49
C LEU A 81 -0.33 -18.80 -11.41
N ASN A 82 -1.64 -18.54 -11.39
CA ASN A 82 -2.62 -19.21 -12.25
C ASN A 82 -2.78 -18.46 -13.58
N CYS A 83 -2.75 -17.13 -13.54
CA CYS A 83 -2.91 -16.26 -14.71
C CYS A 83 -1.54 -15.89 -15.34
N ASN A 84 -0.42 -16.44 -14.83
CA ASN A 84 0.96 -16.17 -15.28
C ASN A 84 1.21 -14.68 -15.46
N GLU A 85 0.89 -13.90 -14.42
CA GLU A 85 0.93 -12.45 -14.44
C GLU A 85 1.79 -11.92 -13.30
N ILE A 86 2.62 -10.93 -13.62
CA ILE A 86 3.33 -10.12 -12.63
C ILE A 86 3.03 -8.64 -12.85
N VAL A 87 2.74 -7.94 -11.76
CA VAL A 87 2.29 -6.54 -11.80
C VAL A 87 3.16 -5.71 -10.88
N SER A 88 3.64 -4.58 -11.41
CA SER A 88 4.36 -3.55 -10.65
C SER A 88 3.92 -2.15 -11.09
N ASP A 89 4.58 -1.14 -10.55
CA ASP A 89 4.52 0.24 -11.00
C ASP A 89 4.94 0.43 -12.48
N GLU A 90 5.75 -0.49 -13.02
CA GLU A 90 6.20 -0.51 -14.41
C GLU A 90 5.14 -1.07 -15.38
N GLY A 91 4.08 -1.69 -14.87
CA GLY A 91 2.99 -2.26 -15.68
C GLY A 91 2.69 -3.73 -15.40
N TYR A 92 2.09 -4.39 -16.39
CA TYR A 92 1.63 -5.77 -16.34
C TYR A 92 2.47 -6.60 -17.32
N PHE A 93 3.02 -7.70 -16.85
CA PHE A 93 3.89 -8.56 -17.64
C PHE A 93 3.51 -10.03 -17.51
N TYR A 94 3.85 -10.81 -18.53
CA TYR A 94 3.80 -12.26 -18.42
C TYR A 94 4.82 -12.75 -17.38
N PHE A 95 4.39 -13.69 -16.55
CA PHE A 95 5.20 -14.31 -15.50
C PHE A 95 5.29 -15.81 -15.69
N ASP A 96 6.49 -16.27 -16.03
CA ASP A 96 6.82 -17.69 -15.99
C ASP A 96 7.03 -18.12 -14.53
N ASN A 97 6.20 -19.05 -14.05
CA ASN A 97 6.29 -19.57 -12.67
C ASN A 97 7.66 -20.19 -12.36
N ASP A 98 8.41 -20.63 -13.36
CA ASP A 98 9.75 -21.16 -13.17
C ASP A 98 10.75 -20.11 -12.65
N LYS A 99 10.48 -18.82 -12.93
CA LYS A 99 11.25 -17.70 -12.38
C LYS A 99 11.07 -17.53 -10.88
N LEU A 100 10.05 -18.14 -10.27
CA LEU A 100 9.92 -18.23 -8.82
C LEU A 100 10.38 -19.59 -8.30
N SER A 101 10.02 -20.69 -8.99
CA SER A 101 10.33 -22.05 -8.56
C SER A 101 11.84 -22.31 -8.47
N MET A 102 12.66 -21.65 -9.30
CA MET A 102 14.12 -21.76 -9.27
C MET A 102 14.78 -21.33 -7.95
N PHE A 103 14.05 -20.61 -7.09
CA PHE A 103 14.49 -20.18 -5.76
C PHE A 103 13.98 -21.09 -4.63
N TYR A 104 13.22 -22.15 -4.96
CA TYR A 104 12.75 -23.12 -3.99
C TYR A 104 13.93 -23.74 -3.23
N GLY A 105 13.82 -23.80 -1.90
CA GLY A 105 14.89 -24.28 -1.01
C GLY A 105 16.07 -23.34 -0.81
N LYS A 106 16.17 -22.23 -1.55
CA LYS A 106 17.24 -21.22 -1.40
C LYS A 106 16.85 -20.04 -0.51
N MET A 107 15.56 -19.90 -0.19
CA MET A 107 15.03 -18.76 0.57
C MET A 107 14.62 -19.16 1.98
N ASN A 108 14.70 -18.19 2.88
CA ASN A 108 14.36 -18.35 4.29
C ASN A 108 12.86 -18.10 4.53
N LYS A 109 12.31 -18.68 5.61
CA LYS A 109 10.93 -18.40 6.04
C LYS A 109 10.91 -17.23 7.03
N PRO A 110 10.16 -16.15 6.77
CA PRO A 110 10.10 -15.01 7.67
C PRO A 110 9.28 -15.34 8.92
N SER A 111 9.62 -14.70 10.04
CA SER A 111 8.77 -14.66 11.23
C SER A 111 7.81 -13.48 11.14
N LYS A 112 6.51 -13.75 11.27
CA LYS A 112 5.46 -12.73 11.15
C LYS A 112 4.91 -12.36 12.53
N VAL A 113 4.97 -11.08 12.87
CA VAL A 113 4.46 -10.55 14.13
C VAL A 113 3.36 -9.53 13.85
N THR A 114 2.24 -9.66 14.56
CA THR A 114 1.16 -8.68 14.56
C THR A 114 0.95 -8.18 15.98
N LYS A 115 1.00 -6.86 16.15
CA LYS A 115 0.70 -6.20 17.42
C LYS A 115 -0.41 -5.17 17.22
N GLN A 116 -1.39 -5.17 18.11
CA GLN A 116 -2.49 -4.22 18.12
C GLN A 116 -2.35 -3.26 19.29
N PHE A 117 -2.80 -2.03 19.10
CA PHE A 117 -2.71 -0.95 20.07
C PHE A 117 -4.08 -0.29 20.23
N LYS A 118 -4.30 0.29 21.41
CA LYS A 118 -5.47 1.15 21.69
C LYS A 118 -5.13 2.65 21.62
N ASP A 119 -3.84 2.97 21.61
CA ASP A 119 -3.31 4.33 21.70
C ASP A 119 -2.34 4.58 20.54
N ILE A 120 -2.52 5.71 19.84
CA ILE A 120 -1.78 6.01 18.61
C ILE A 120 -0.32 6.38 18.89
N LEU A 121 -0.05 7.06 20.01
CA LEU A 121 1.31 7.42 20.41
C LEU A 121 2.14 6.17 20.71
N LYS A 122 1.58 5.20 21.44
CA LYS A 122 2.20 3.89 21.68
C LYS A 122 2.39 3.09 20.39
N ALA A 123 1.44 3.14 19.46
CA ALA A 123 1.56 2.45 18.17
C ALA A 123 2.71 3.02 17.33
N ARG A 124 2.80 4.36 17.24
CA ARG A 124 3.87 5.08 16.53
C ARG A 124 5.23 4.83 17.18
N ALA A 125 5.34 5.02 18.50
CA ALA A 125 6.58 4.77 19.24
C ALA A 125 7.07 3.31 19.08
N TYR A 126 6.17 2.33 19.13
CA TYR A 126 6.54 0.94 18.85
C TYR A 126 7.04 0.76 17.42
N ARG A 127 6.34 1.31 16.42
CA ARG A 127 6.78 1.21 15.02
C ARG A 127 8.16 1.83 14.83
N ASP A 128 8.41 3.01 15.38
CA ASP A 128 9.69 3.70 15.27
C ASP A 128 10.81 2.91 15.95
N SER A 129 10.51 2.28 17.10
CA SER A 129 11.48 1.44 17.80
C SER A 129 11.93 0.21 17.01
N ILE A 130 11.06 -0.35 16.15
CA ILE A 130 11.39 -1.55 15.38
C ILE A 130 12.14 -1.27 14.07
N LEU A 131 12.01 -0.06 13.50
CA LEU A 131 12.61 0.29 12.21
C LEU A 131 14.14 0.19 12.20
N ASN A 132 14.77 0.41 13.35
CA ASN A 132 16.24 0.36 13.48
C ASN A 132 16.78 -1.02 13.85
N ILE A 133 15.92 -2.02 14.03
CA ILE A 133 16.34 -3.35 14.44
C ILE A 133 16.84 -4.12 13.22
N LYS A 134 18.12 -4.53 13.23
CA LYS A 134 18.76 -5.27 12.13
C LYS A 134 18.02 -6.55 11.71
N ARG A 135 17.27 -7.18 12.61
CA ARG A 135 16.46 -8.37 12.30
C ARG A 135 15.16 -8.08 11.56
N LEU A 136 14.73 -6.82 11.48
CA LEU A 136 13.53 -6.43 10.76
C LEU A 136 13.77 -6.56 9.24
N ILE A 137 12.90 -7.31 8.58
CA ILE A 137 12.87 -7.42 7.11
C ILE A 137 12.00 -6.29 6.57
N MET A 138 10.77 -6.18 7.08
CA MET A 138 9.78 -5.23 6.59
C MET A 138 8.71 -4.93 7.64
N THR A 139 8.30 -3.66 7.72
CA THR A 139 7.03 -3.26 8.30
C THR A 139 6.35 -2.25 7.38
N PRO A 140 5.06 -2.41 7.02
CA PRO A 140 4.37 -1.41 6.22
C PRO A 140 4.31 -0.05 6.94
N SER A 141 4.05 1.01 6.17
CA SER A 141 3.73 2.34 6.69
C SER A 141 2.23 2.61 6.53
N PRO A 142 1.38 2.17 7.48
CA PRO A 142 -0.05 2.41 7.41
C PRO A 142 -0.39 3.90 7.64
N SER A 143 -1.50 4.40 7.09
CA SER A 143 -1.91 5.82 7.20
C SER A 143 -1.93 6.37 8.62
N TRP A 144 -2.16 5.52 9.64
CA TRP A 144 -2.17 5.95 11.03
C TRP A 144 -0.81 6.43 11.56
N THR A 145 0.29 6.18 10.83
CA THR A 145 1.59 6.79 11.16
C THR A 145 1.57 8.30 11.00
N THR A 146 0.69 8.83 10.16
CA THR A 146 0.56 10.27 9.87
C THR A 146 -0.73 10.83 10.44
N TYR A 147 -1.86 10.16 10.20
CA TYR A 147 -3.21 10.63 10.55
C TYR A 147 -3.81 9.79 11.69
N GLU A 148 -4.88 10.26 12.34
CA GLU A 148 -5.57 9.48 13.39
C GLU A 148 -6.73 8.65 12.84
N GLY A 149 -7.30 9.10 11.73
CA GLY A 149 -8.45 8.49 11.11
C GLY A 149 -8.86 9.24 9.87
N GLU A 150 -10.12 9.09 9.52
CA GLU A 150 -10.69 9.67 8.33
C GLU A 150 -12.16 10.04 8.51
N PHE A 151 -12.64 10.94 7.67
CA PHE A 151 -14.06 11.16 7.46
C PHE A 151 -14.34 11.42 5.98
N TYR A 152 -15.62 11.52 5.63
CA TYR A 152 -16.06 11.72 4.26
C TYR A 152 -16.94 12.97 4.16
N PHE A 153 -16.92 13.61 3.01
CA PHE A 153 -17.90 14.62 2.63
C PHE A 153 -18.28 14.47 1.16
N GLU A 154 -19.43 15.03 0.81
CA GLU A 154 -19.88 15.13 -0.57
C GLU A 154 -19.66 16.55 -1.06
N TYR A 155 -19.15 16.67 -2.28
CA TYR A 155 -19.02 17.94 -2.98
C TYR A 155 -19.89 17.91 -4.23
N GLU A 156 -20.82 18.84 -4.31
CA GLU A 156 -21.66 19.08 -5.47
C GLU A 156 -20.88 19.93 -6.49
N CYS A 157 -20.82 19.47 -7.74
CA CYS A 157 -20.21 20.26 -8.80
C CYS A 157 -21.16 21.37 -9.25
N GLU A 158 -20.62 22.56 -9.51
CA GLU A 158 -21.41 23.75 -9.86
C GLU A 158 -22.14 23.64 -11.22
N ASP A 159 -21.67 22.78 -12.13
CA ASP A 159 -22.25 22.59 -13.46
C ASP A 159 -22.84 21.17 -13.63
N SER A 160 -24.17 21.08 -13.66
CA SER A 160 -24.90 19.81 -13.89
C SER A 160 -24.76 19.26 -15.32
N SER A 161 -23.94 19.90 -16.17
CA SER A 161 -23.77 19.59 -17.59
C SER A 161 -22.44 18.90 -17.92
N THR A 162 -21.48 18.87 -16.98
CA THR A 162 -20.17 18.24 -17.17
C THR A 162 -19.91 17.20 -16.09
N ASP A 163 -19.59 15.99 -16.54
CA ASP A 163 -19.35 14.83 -15.68
C ASP A 163 -18.21 15.11 -14.67
N CYS A 164 -18.54 15.09 -13.37
CA CYS A 164 -17.60 15.31 -12.29
C CYS A 164 -16.49 14.25 -12.21
N LEU A 165 -16.73 13.03 -12.73
CA LEU A 165 -15.94 11.85 -12.38
C LEU A 165 -14.74 11.58 -13.31
N PHE A 166 -14.74 12.13 -14.53
CA PHE A 166 -13.78 11.67 -15.55
C PHE A 166 -12.69 12.67 -15.94
N GLU A 167 -13.01 13.95 -16.20
CA GLU A 167 -11.99 14.90 -16.71
C GLU A 167 -11.49 15.92 -15.68
N ASN A 168 -12.26 16.21 -14.63
CA ASN A 168 -11.95 17.30 -13.70
C ASN A 168 -11.57 16.87 -12.28
N THR A 169 -11.65 15.59 -11.91
CA THR A 169 -11.45 15.10 -10.53
C THR A 169 -10.13 15.59 -9.90
N LYS A 170 -9.01 15.50 -10.63
CA LYS A 170 -7.71 15.97 -10.13
C LYS A 170 -7.69 17.49 -9.89
N ARG A 171 -8.33 18.25 -10.77
CA ARG A 171 -8.43 19.71 -10.66
C ARG A 171 -9.34 20.07 -9.48
N THR A 172 -10.49 19.43 -9.36
CA THR A 172 -11.42 19.60 -8.25
C THR A 172 -10.77 19.29 -6.91
N LEU A 173 -10.09 18.14 -6.78
CA LEU A 173 -9.35 17.80 -5.55
C LEU A 173 -8.28 18.84 -5.20
N LYS A 174 -7.55 19.39 -6.19
CA LYS A 174 -6.58 20.47 -5.94
C LYS A 174 -7.26 21.76 -5.44
N THR A 175 -8.41 22.11 -6.01
CA THR A 175 -9.20 23.26 -5.57
C THR A 175 -9.70 23.06 -4.15
N LEU A 176 -10.28 21.90 -3.84
CA LEU A 176 -10.74 21.54 -2.50
C LEU A 176 -9.60 21.54 -1.49
N ASP A 177 -8.46 20.95 -1.82
CA ASP A 177 -7.25 20.97 -0.98
C ASP A 177 -6.84 22.41 -0.67
N SER A 178 -6.81 23.29 -1.66
CA SER A 178 -6.47 24.71 -1.49
C SER A 178 -7.45 25.44 -0.57
N ILE A 179 -8.77 25.21 -0.73
CA ILE A 179 -9.81 25.82 0.11
C ILE A 179 -9.68 25.33 1.56
N ILE A 180 -9.50 24.03 1.76
CA ILE A 180 -9.38 23.43 3.09
C ILE A 180 -8.08 23.90 3.77
N ARG A 181 -6.94 23.92 3.07
CA ARG A 181 -5.67 24.45 3.62
C ARG A 181 -5.76 25.91 3.99
N ARG A 182 -6.44 26.73 3.19
CA ARG A 182 -6.65 28.16 3.52
C ARG A 182 -7.51 28.33 4.77
N THR A 183 -8.52 27.49 4.94
CA THR A 183 -9.46 27.55 6.08
C THR A 183 -8.85 26.97 7.36
N TYR A 184 -8.03 25.92 7.22
CA TYR A 184 -7.43 25.17 8.32
C TYR A 184 -5.89 25.05 8.14
N PRO A 185 -5.14 26.17 8.16
CA PRO A 185 -3.73 26.21 7.78
C PRO A 185 -2.79 25.39 8.66
N ASN A 186 -3.20 25.09 9.90
CA ASN A 186 -2.41 24.33 10.86
C ASN A 186 -2.79 22.84 10.91
N GLU A 187 -3.74 22.39 10.09
CA GLU A 187 -4.18 20.99 10.08
C GLU A 187 -3.43 20.19 9.02
N THR A 188 -3.06 18.97 9.39
CA THR A 188 -2.42 18.02 8.46
C THR A 188 -3.49 17.07 7.92
N PHE A 189 -3.63 17.03 6.60
CA PHE A 189 -4.60 16.17 5.92
C PHE A 189 -4.20 15.83 4.49
N GLU A 190 -4.83 14.79 3.96
CA GLU A 190 -4.79 14.37 2.56
C GLU A 190 -6.20 14.05 2.06
N LEU A 191 -6.46 14.38 0.80
CA LEU A 191 -7.74 14.13 0.13
C LEU A 191 -7.61 12.96 -0.85
N GLN A 192 -8.61 12.09 -0.85
CA GLN A 192 -8.75 11.02 -1.83
C GLN A 192 -10.17 10.99 -2.38
N GLU A 193 -10.32 10.78 -3.68
CA GLU A 193 -11.63 10.56 -4.31
C GLU A 193 -12.04 9.09 -4.14
N MET A 194 -13.31 8.88 -3.81
CA MET A 194 -13.87 7.59 -3.42
C MET A 194 -15.07 7.19 -4.28
N GLY A 195 -15.14 7.68 -5.51
CA GLY A 195 -16.30 7.61 -6.39
C GLY A 195 -17.24 8.79 -6.24
N GLY A 196 -18.43 8.66 -6.82
CA GLY A 196 -19.45 9.69 -6.81
C GLY A 196 -20.55 9.41 -7.83
N SER A 197 -21.28 10.45 -8.18
CA SER A 197 -22.28 10.46 -9.24
C SER A 197 -21.91 11.47 -10.33
N LEU A 198 -22.75 11.63 -11.34
CA LEU A 198 -22.58 12.69 -12.36
C LEU A 198 -22.53 14.10 -11.76
N MET A 199 -23.13 14.30 -10.58
CA MET A 199 -23.28 15.63 -9.95
C MET A 199 -22.48 15.78 -8.66
N THR A 200 -21.97 14.68 -8.10
CA THR A 200 -21.32 14.69 -6.79
C THR A 200 -20.03 13.89 -6.81
N ILE A 201 -19.03 14.36 -6.09
CA ILE A 201 -17.85 13.56 -5.75
C ILE A 201 -17.86 13.25 -4.26
N ARG A 202 -17.53 12.00 -3.92
CA ARG A 202 -17.28 11.57 -2.55
C ARG A 202 -15.80 11.76 -2.27
N VAL A 203 -15.48 12.58 -1.28
CA VAL A 203 -14.11 12.86 -0.88
C VAL A 203 -13.85 12.27 0.50
N GLN A 204 -12.79 11.47 0.60
CA GLN A 204 -12.21 11.05 1.87
C GLN A 204 -11.19 12.09 2.33
N VAL A 205 -11.22 12.42 3.62
CA VAL A 205 -10.22 13.25 4.30
C VAL A 205 -9.49 12.39 5.33
N GLN A 206 -8.24 12.04 5.06
CA GLN A 206 -7.37 11.43 6.06
C GLN A 206 -6.77 12.54 6.91
N CYS A 207 -6.99 12.52 8.22
CA CYS A 207 -6.62 13.64 9.10
C CYS A 207 -6.50 13.24 10.58
N ASN A 208 -6.08 14.20 11.40
CA ASN A 208 -6.24 14.11 12.85
C ASN A 208 -7.66 14.47 13.26
N LYS A 209 -8.09 14.00 14.43
CA LYS A 209 -9.43 14.24 14.95
C LYS A 209 -9.75 15.74 15.10
N SER A 210 -8.74 16.57 15.37
CA SER A 210 -8.85 18.03 15.45
C SER A 210 -9.49 18.68 14.22
N LEU A 211 -9.08 18.28 13.01
CA LEU A 211 -9.67 18.79 11.77
C LEU A 211 -11.12 18.33 11.65
N SER A 212 -11.39 17.04 11.88
CA SER A 212 -12.74 16.48 11.75
C SER A 212 -13.73 17.15 12.68
N ASP A 213 -13.34 17.46 13.93
CA ASP A 213 -14.22 18.06 14.94
C ASP A 213 -14.63 19.51 14.61
N LYS A 214 -13.82 20.22 13.81
CA LYS A 214 -14.08 21.62 13.40
C LYS A 214 -14.46 21.78 11.93
N PHE A 215 -14.59 20.69 11.19
CA PHE A 215 -14.86 20.73 9.76
C PHE A 215 -16.29 21.16 9.48
N LYS A 216 -16.46 22.30 8.80
CA LYS A 216 -17.78 22.91 8.49
C LYS A 216 -17.92 23.39 7.04
N LEU A 217 -16.92 23.11 6.19
CA LEU A 217 -16.88 23.63 4.82
C LEU A 217 -17.89 22.95 3.89
N PHE A 218 -18.06 21.64 4.04
CA PHE A 218 -18.90 20.84 3.16
C PHE A 218 -19.80 19.93 3.97
N ASN A 219 -20.94 19.60 3.38
CA ASN A 219 -21.89 18.67 3.98
C ASN A 219 -21.25 17.28 4.09
N ARG A 220 -21.28 16.70 5.29
CA ARG A 220 -20.74 15.37 5.56
C ARG A 220 -21.80 14.28 5.37
N GLY A 221 -22.83 14.51 4.57
CA GLY A 221 -23.92 13.56 4.33
C GLY A 221 -24.76 13.30 5.59
N SER A 222 -25.67 12.32 5.55
CA SER A 222 -26.49 11.97 6.72
C SER A 222 -25.71 11.21 7.80
N GLU A 223 -26.10 11.43 9.06
CA GLU A 223 -25.53 10.89 10.33
C GLU A 223 -25.16 9.39 10.34
N GLN A 224 -25.74 8.57 9.46
CA GLN A 224 -25.56 7.13 9.48
C GLN A 224 -24.27 6.63 8.82
N TYR A 225 -23.67 7.36 7.87
CA TYR A 225 -22.57 6.80 7.05
C TYR A 225 -21.37 7.73 6.80
N PHE A 226 -21.56 9.05 6.78
CA PHE A 226 -20.54 9.97 6.26
C PHE A 226 -20.07 11.00 7.30
N GLU A 227 -20.91 11.34 8.27
CA GLU A 227 -20.57 12.32 9.31
C GLU A 227 -19.53 11.81 10.32
N LYS A 228 -19.41 10.50 10.53
CA LYS A 228 -18.62 10.00 11.66
C LYS A 228 -17.15 9.89 11.31
N PHE A 229 -16.32 10.57 12.10
CA PHE A 229 -14.89 10.32 12.12
C PHE A 229 -14.62 8.86 12.47
N THR A 230 -13.87 8.17 11.62
CA THR A 230 -13.51 6.77 11.79
C THR A 230 -12.04 6.68 12.15
N PRO A 231 -11.69 6.37 13.41
CA PRO A 231 -10.30 6.20 13.81
C PRO A 231 -9.69 4.98 13.14
N TYR A 232 -8.42 5.07 12.77
CA TYR A 232 -7.73 3.95 12.15
C TYR A 232 -7.50 2.79 13.12
N ARG A 233 -7.56 1.56 12.59
CA ARG A 233 -7.15 0.37 13.34
C ARG A 233 -5.64 0.38 13.54
N LEU A 234 -5.21 0.54 14.79
CA LEU A 234 -3.81 0.63 15.17
C LEU A 234 -3.17 -0.76 15.24
N LYS A 235 -2.83 -1.31 14.08
CA LYS A 235 -2.19 -2.62 13.93
C LYS A 235 -0.85 -2.48 13.23
N VAL A 236 0.21 -2.95 13.87
CA VAL A 236 1.55 -3.09 13.28
C VAL A 236 1.74 -4.55 12.88
N LYS A 237 1.95 -4.77 11.58
CA LYS A 237 2.35 -6.05 11.01
C LYS A 237 3.81 -5.94 10.61
N SER A 238 4.66 -6.85 11.08
CA SER A 238 6.10 -6.82 10.83
C SER A 238 6.62 -8.22 10.51
N TYR A 239 7.69 -8.25 9.72
CA TYR A 239 8.35 -9.46 9.25
C TYR A 239 9.81 -9.45 9.67
N TRP A 240 10.29 -10.58 10.19
CA TRP A 240 11.55 -10.69 10.91
C TRP A 240 12.37 -11.86 10.42
N ARG A 241 13.69 -11.70 10.43
CA ARG A 241 14.66 -12.79 10.30
C ARG A 241 14.52 -13.71 11.50
N LYS A 242 14.51 -15.02 11.27
CA LYS A 242 14.51 -16.02 12.35
C LYS A 242 15.80 -15.96 13.18
#